data_AF-A0A4R5CQ97-F1
#
_entry.id   AF-A0A4R5CQ97-F1
#
_cell.length_a   1.000
_cell.length_b   1.000
_cell.length_c   1.000
_cell.angle_alpha   90.00
_cell.angle_beta   90.00
_cell.angle_gamma   90.00
#
_symmetry.space_group_name_H-M   'P 1'
#
loop_
_entity.id
_entity.type
_entity.pdbx_description
1 polymer ?
#
loop_
_entity_poly.entity_id
_entity_poly.type
_entity_poly.pdbx_seq_one_letter_code
_entity_poly.pdbx_strand_id
1 'polypeptide(L)'
;MTKKKLYLDLNNLPDWSEFNWIDFEVDNSIEAVKKLHQINKEAFNTICNDLESKISILRNENKALNADELGQYIQHLYGIEEQIILELNNVQSSSIIIYSFAIFENKLKMISEKVKRDFKFVLPTKKSDSYTSEYWKVLKSFADLKINSVEKYFTPIKSQMVLRNIIIHQNNVATKEQYKTIHKVPGLTFNEFEEQYYLVNIENIFIDQLVGRIEIFFRELLNIIKLETNERLRNVI
;
A
#
# COMPACT_ATOMS: atom_id res chain seq x y z
N MET A 1 2.67 1.63 36.12
CA MET A 1 1.70 0.95 35.24
C MET A 1 0.30 1.44 35.59
N THR A 2 -0.27 2.32 34.77
CA THR A 2 -1.64 2.81 34.93
C THR A 2 -2.60 1.66 34.58
N LYS A 3 -3.52 1.30 35.49
CA LYS A 3 -4.52 0.25 35.26
C LYS A 3 -5.34 0.58 34.01
N LYS A 4 -5.20 -0.25 32.98
CA LYS A 4 -6.07 -0.24 31.79
C LYS A 4 -7.49 -0.53 32.26
N LYS A 5 -8.46 0.34 31.94
CA LYS A 5 -9.88 0.10 32.24
C LYS A 5 -10.57 -0.32 30.96
N LEU A 6 -11.02 -1.56 30.92
CA LEU A 6 -11.78 -2.15 29.82
C LEU A 6 -13.14 -2.53 30.40
N TYR A 7 -14.21 -2.06 29.78
CA TYR A 7 -15.57 -2.27 30.25
C TYR A 7 -16.38 -2.93 29.15
N LEU A 8 -16.85 -4.16 29.40
CA LEU A 8 -17.78 -4.82 28.50
C LEU A 8 -19.20 -4.33 28.82
N ASP A 9 -19.95 -3.94 27.80
CA ASP A 9 -21.38 -3.66 27.97
C ASP A 9 -22.17 -4.95 27.86
N LEU A 10 -22.65 -5.47 28.99
CA LEU A 10 -23.43 -6.72 29.02
C LEU A 10 -24.76 -6.60 28.28
N ASN A 11 -25.27 -5.38 28.07
CA ASN A 11 -26.50 -5.14 27.31
C ASN A 11 -26.24 -5.01 25.80
N ASN A 12 -24.97 -4.93 25.38
CA ASN A 12 -24.59 -4.76 23.99
C ASN A 12 -23.29 -5.53 23.69
N LEU A 13 -23.42 -6.86 23.66
CA LEU A 13 -22.31 -7.75 23.34
C LEU A 13 -21.83 -7.54 21.89
N PRO A 14 -20.54 -7.79 21.59
CA PRO A 14 -20.02 -7.70 20.24
C PRO A 14 -20.80 -8.61 19.27
N ASP A 15 -21.35 -8.03 18.21
CA ASP A 15 -22.05 -8.77 17.16
C ASP A 15 -21.05 -9.45 16.20
N TRP A 16 -21.13 -10.79 16.14
CA TRP A 16 -20.34 -11.60 15.20
C TRP A 16 -20.67 -11.31 13.74
N SER A 17 -21.89 -10.88 13.45
CA SER A 17 -22.29 -10.48 12.09
C SER A 17 -21.47 -9.27 11.61
N GLU A 18 -21.25 -8.28 12.49
CA GLU A 18 -20.42 -7.11 12.20
C GLU A 18 -18.94 -7.49 12.01
N PHE A 19 -18.42 -8.44 12.79
CA PHE A 19 -17.04 -8.93 12.60
C PHE A 19 -16.85 -9.64 11.26
N ASN A 20 -17.82 -10.47 10.86
CA ASN A 20 -17.79 -11.14 9.56
C ASN A 20 -17.94 -10.15 8.41
N TRP A 21 -18.75 -9.10 8.58
CA TRP A 21 -18.86 -8.02 7.60
C TRP A 21 -17.55 -7.25 7.46
N ILE A 22 -16.86 -6.92 8.56
CA ILE A 22 -15.53 -6.28 8.52
C ILE A 22 -14.52 -7.14 7.76
N ASP A 23 -14.50 -8.45 8.03
CA ASP A 23 -13.61 -9.41 7.35
C ASP A 23 -13.85 -9.41 5.84
N PHE A 24 -15.11 -9.56 5.44
CA PHE A 24 -15.54 -9.51 4.04
C PHE A 24 -15.17 -8.17 3.36
N GLU A 25 -15.36 -7.06 4.06
CA GLU A 25 -15.09 -5.72 3.52
C GLU A 25 -13.59 -5.49 3.29
N VAL A 26 -12.75 -5.97 4.22
CA VAL A 26 -11.29 -5.95 4.11
C VAL A 26 -10.83 -6.78 2.93
N ASP A 27 -11.30 -8.04 2.83
CA ASP A 27 -10.95 -8.94 1.73
C ASP A 27 -11.36 -8.37 0.37
N ASN A 28 -12.59 -7.86 0.26
CA ASN A 28 -13.06 -7.24 -0.98
C ASN A 28 -12.22 -6.03 -1.39
N SER A 29 -11.85 -5.18 -0.44
CA SER A 29 -11.05 -3.99 -0.74
C SER A 29 -9.66 -4.36 -1.25
N ILE A 30 -9.03 -5.39 -0.66
CA ILE A 30 -7.73 -5.89 -1.10
C ILE A 30 -7.85 -6.54 -2.48
N GLU A 31 -8.87 -7.38 -2.69
CA GLU A 31 -9.08 -8.05 -3.97
C GLU A 31 -9.38 -7.05 -5.10
N ALA A 32 -10.11 -5.98 -4.81
CA ALA A 32 -10.32 -4.89 -5.74
C ALA A 32 -9.01 -4.20 -6.14
N VAL A 33 -8.07 -3.98 -5.21
CA VAL A 33 -6.73 -3.43 -5.52
C VAL A 33 -5.96 -4.37 -6.43
N LYS A 34 -5.92 -5.68 -6.09
CA LYS A 34 -5.22 -6.69 -6.90
C LYS A 34 -5.79 -6.72 -8.31
N LYS A 35 -7.11 -6.69 -8.44
CA LYS A 35 -7.77 -6.71 -9.75
C LYS A 35 -7.49 -5.44 -10.55
N LEU A 36 -7.52 -4.27 -9.90
CA LEU A 36 -7.15 -3.00 -10.52
C LEU A 36 -5.69 -3.02 -10.99
N HIS A 37 -4.77 -3.54 -10.17
CA HIS A 37 -3.36 -3.68 -10.54
C HIS A 37 -3.18 -4.60 -11.76
N GLN A 38 -3.87 -5.75 -11.76
CA GLN A 38 -3.87 -6.67 -12.89
C GLN A 38 -4.38 -6.00 -14.18
N ILE A 39 -5.53 -5.31 -14.12
CA ILE A 39 -6.13 -4.62 -15.28
C ILE A 39 -5.17 -3.56 -15.81
N ASN A 40 -4.57 -2.75 -14.93
CA ASN A 40 -3.61 -1.72 -15.33
C ASN A 40 -2.38 -2.33 -16.02
N LYS A 41 -1.84 -3.44 -15.49
CA LYS A 41 -0.71 -4.15 -16.09
C LYS A 41 -1.04 -4.70 -17.47
N GLU A 42 -2.20 -5.32 -17.63
CA GLU A 42 -2.67 -5.83 -18.91
C GLU A 42 -2.84 -4.70 -19.94
N ALA A 43 -3.51 -3.60 -19.55
CA ALA A 43 -3.71 -2.44 -20.40
C ALA A 43 -2.38 -1.77 -20.80
N PHE A 44 -1.47 -1.61 -19.84
CA PHE A 44 -0.14 -1.04 -20.08
C PHE A 44 0.66 -1.87 -21.09
N ASN A 45 0.69 -3.19 -20.90
CA ASN A 45 1.37 -4.10 -21.82
C ASN A 45 0.78 -4.04 -23.23
N THR A 46 -0.55 -3.91 -23.37
CA THR A 46 -1.18 -3.72 -24.68
C THR A 46 -0.68 -2.46 -25.38
N ILE A 47 -0.59 -1.34 -24.66
CA ILE A 47 -0.11 -0.07 -25.22
C ILE A 47 1.36 -0.18 -25.63
N CYS A 48 2.22 -0.76 -24.77
CA CYS A 48 3.63 -0.97 -25.11
C CYS A 48 3.81 -1.86 -26.34
N ASN A 49 3.08 -2.97 -26.41
CA ASN A 49 3.16 -3.89 -27.55
C ASN A 49 2.68 -3.24 -28.86
N ASP A 50 1.66 -2.38 -28.81
CA ASP A 50 1.20 -1.63 -29.99
C ASP A 50 2.30 -0.68 -30.50
N LEU A 51 2.93 0.08 -29.60
CA LEU A 51 4.03 0.97 -29.98
C LEU A 51 5.25 0.18 -30.50
N GLU A 52 5.66 -0.89 -29.82
CA GLU A 52 6.76 -1.75 -30.27
C GLU A 52 6.49 -2.33 -31.66
N SER A 53 5.25 -2.72 -31.94
CA SER A 53 4.83 -3.18 -33.27
C SER A 53 4.98 -2.09 -34.33
N LYS A 54 4.49 -0.87 -34.08
CA LYS A 54 4.66 0.29 -34.97
C LYS A 54 6.12 0.61 -35.24
N ILE A 55 6.95 0.64 -34.19
CA ILE A 55 8.39 0.88 -34.30
C ILE A 55 9.07 -0.24 -35.09
N SER A 56 8.70 -1.50 -34.86
CA SER A 56 9.25 -2.65 -35.57
C SER A 56 8.92 -2.63 -37.07
N ILE A 57 7.68 -2.27 -37.43
CA ILE A 57 7.27 -2.07 -38.83
C ILE A 57 8.11 -0.96 -39.47
N LEU A 58 8.22 0.19 -38.80
CA LEU A 58 9.00 1.32 -39.30
C LEU A 58 10.48 0.96 -39.51
N ARG A 59 11.10 0.23 -38.57
CA ARG A 59 12.47 -0.28 -38.70
C ARG A 59 12.62 -1.19 -39.92
N ASN A 60 11.62 -2.02 -40.21
CA ASN A 60 11.64 -2.91 -41.35
C ASN A 60 11.47 -2.18 -42.69
N GLU A 61 10.67 -1.11 -42.72
CA GLU A 61 10.45 -0.29 -43.91
C GLU A 61 11.67 0.61 -44.22
N ASN A 62 12.45 0.98 -43.20
CA ASN A 62 13.55 1.94 -43.29
C ASN A 62 14.94 1.31 -43.11
N LYS A 63 15.13 0.05 -43.53
CA LYS A 63 16.40 -0.70 -43.41
C LYS A 63 17.60 -0.05 -44.12
N ALA A 64 17.36 0.88 -45.04
CA ALA A 64 18.40 1.59 -45.76
C ALA A 64 19.04 2.72 -44.95
N LEU A 65 18.35 3.22 -43.90
CA LEU A 65 18.90 4.22 -42.99
C LEU A 65 19.97 3.58 -42.11
N ASN A 66 20.98 4.39 -41.75
CA ASN A 66 21.89 3.96 -40.69
C ASN A 66 21.20 4.01 -39.32
N ALA A 67 21.83 3.43 -38.29
CA ALA A 67 21.22 3.29 -36.97
C ALA A 67 20.89 4.64 -36.30
N ASP A 68 21.74 5.65 -36.47
CA ASP A 68 21.55 6.96 -35.85
C ASP A 68 20.40 7.73 -36.52
N GLU A 69 20.35 7.73 -37.85
CA GLU A 69 19.26 8.32 -38.63
C GLU A 69 17.93 7.64 -38.32
N LEU A 70 17.92 6.31 -38.25
CA LEU A 70 16.74 5.53 -37.90
C LEU A 70 16.27 5.83 -36.46
N GLY A 71 17.21 5.96 -35.52
CA GLY A 71 16.92 6.33 -34.14
C GLY A 71 16.28 7.72 -34.04
N GLN A 72 16.85 8.72 -34.70
CA GLN A 72 16.28 10.07 -34.75
C GLN A 72 14.92 10.10 -35.42
N TYR A 73 14.72 9.31 -36.47
CA TYR A 73 13.45 9.23 -37.18
C TYR A 73 12.35 8.56 -36.35
N ILE A 74 12.68 7.46 -35.65
CA ILE A 74 11.78 6.84 -34.66
C ILE A 74 11.43 7.85 -33.56
N GLN A 75 12.42 8.53 -32.99
CA GLN A 75 12.20 9.51 -31.94
C GLN A 75 11.33 10.68 -32.42
N HIS A 76 11.51 11.12 -33.67
CA HIS A 76 10.69 12.18 -34.26
C HIS A 76 9.21 11.76 -34.39
N LEU A 77 8.95 10.53 -34.84
CA LEU A 77 7.60 10.04 -35.06
C LEU A 77 6.90 9.56 -33.78
N TYR A 78 7.63 8.89 -32.89
CA TYR A 78 7.09 8.15 -31.76
C TYR A 78 7.60 8.62 -30.39
N GLY A 79 8.56 9.55 -30.32
CA GLY A 79 9.15 9.97 -29.04
C GLY A 79 8.16 10.58 -28.06
N ILE A 80 7.11 11.25 -28.56
CA ILE A 80 6.00 11.74 -27.72
C ILE A 80 5.21 10.55 -27.13
N GLU A 81 4.92 9.53 -27.94
CA GLU A 81 4.19 8.33 -27.52
C GLU A 81 5.01 7.53 -26.49
N GLU A 82 6.32 7.38 -26.70
CA GLU A 82 7.25 6.78 -25.72
C GLU A 82 7.20 7.54 -24.39
N GLN A 83 7.25 8.87 -24.42
CA GLN A 83 7.19 9.68 -23.20
C GLN A 83 5.84 9.58 -22.49
N ILE A 84 4.74 9.53 -23.23
CA ILE A 84 3.40 9.31 -22.68
C ILE A 84 3.31 7.94 -22.00
N ILE A 85 3.86 6.89 -22.59
CA ILE A 85 3.88 5.54 -21.99
C ILE A 85 4.68 5.55 -20.68
N LEU A 86 5.84 6.20 -20.63
CA LEU A 86 6.61 6.32 -19.40
C LEU A 86 5.81 7.04 -18.30
N GLU A 87 5.12 8.12 -18.64
CA GLU A 87 4.27 8.84 -17.69
C GLU A 87 3.05 8.01 -17.24
N LEU A 88 2.44 7.26 -18.15
CA LEU A 88 1.34 6.34 -17.82
C LEU A 88 1.78 5.29 -16.80
N ASN A 89 2.97 4.71 -16.96
CA ASN A 89 3.52 3.76 -15.98
C ASN A 89 3.66 4.41 -14.59
N ASN A 90 4.20 5.63 -14.54
CA ASN A 90 4.38 6.37 -13.28
C ASN A 90 3.04 6.66 -12.59
N VAL A 91 2.05 7.15 -13.35
CA VAL A 91 0.70 7.46 -12.85
C VAL A 91 0.01 6.20 -12.34
N GLN A 92 0.08 5.09 -13.09
CA GLN A 92 -0.55 3.83 -12.69
C GLN A 92 0.08 3.27 -11.40
N SER A 93 1.41 3.13 -11.36
CA SER A 93 2.12 2.62 -10.19
C SER A 93 1.87 3.48 -8.95
N SER A 94 1.94 4.81 -9.11
CA SER A 94 1.66 5.78 -8.05
C SER A 94 0.24 5.63 -7.51
N SER A 95 -0.75 5.52 -8.40
CA SER A 95 -2.17 5.41 -8.02
C SER A 95 -2.45 4.15 -7.21
N ILE A 96 -1.89 3.00 -7.63
CA ILE A 96 -2.07 1.74 -6.88
C ILE A 96 -1.43 1.82 -5.50
N ILE A 97 -0.24 2.41 -5.38
CA ILE A 97 0.44 2.57 -4.07
C ILE A 97 -0.39 3.45 -3.14
N ILE A 98 -0.85 4.60 -3.63
CA ILE A 98 -1.67 5.54 -2.85
C ILE A 98 -2.93 4.84 -2.37
N TYR A 99 -3.61 4.12 -3.26
CA TYR A 99 -4.83 3.41 -2.93
C TYR A 99 -4.60 2.26 -1.95
N SER A 100 -3.50 1.52 -2.09
CA SER A 100 -3.11 0.45 -1.17
C SER A 100 -2.91 0.97 0.26
N PHE A 101 -2.21 2.10 0.41
CA PHE A 101 -2.04 2.73 1.72
C PHE A 101 -3.34 3.31 2.27
N ALA A 102 -4.20 3.88 1.43
CA ALA A 102 -5.50 4.38 1.85
C ALA A 102 -6.40 3.25 2.38
N ILE A 103 -6.42 2.10 1.71
CA ILE A 103 -7.12 0.90 2.20
C ILE A 103 -6.53 0.48 3.54
N PHE A 104 -5.21 0.33 3.63
CA PHE A 104 -4.56 -0.05 4.88
C PHE A 104 -4.94 0.87 6.05
N GLU A 105 -4.87 2.18 5.86
CA GLU A 105 -5.24 3.16 6.89
C GLU A 105 -6.73 3.06 7.27
N ASN A 106 -7.63 3.00 6.28
CA ASN A 106 -9.07 2.96 6.50
C ASN A 106 -9.54 1.67 7.18
N LYS A 107 -9.00 0.51 6.79
CA LYS A 107 -9.36 -0.77 7.40
C LYS A 107 -8.83 -0.87 8.82
N LEU A 108 -7.62 -0.37 9.05
CA LEU A 108 -7.04 -0.30 10.39
C LEU A 108 -7.89 0.59 11.31
N LYS A 109 -8.36 1.75 10.80
CA LYS A 109 -9.30 2.62 11.49
C LYS A 109 -10.59 1.88 11.83
N MET A 110 -11.23 1.24 10.84
CA MET A 110 -12.49 0.53 11.01
C MET A 110 -12.41 -0.53 12.12
N ILE A 111 -11.38 -1.37 12.10
CA ILE A 111 -11.16 -2.40 13.13
C ILE A 111 -10.91 -1.74 14.50
N SER A 112 -10.08 -0.68 14.54
CA SER A 112 -9.77 0.05 15.76
C SER A 112 -11.01 0.68 16.41
N GLU A 113 -11.86 1.32 15.61
CA GLU A 113 -13.09 1.96 16.08
C GLU A 113 -14.12 0.94 16.56
N LYS A 114 -14.25 -0.20 15.88
CA LYS A 114 -15.08 -1.34 16.33
C LYS A 114 -14.64 -1.82 17.72
N VAL A 115 -13.35 -2.07 17.92
CA VAL A 115 -12.80 -2.49 19.22
C VAL A 115 -13.05 -1.42 20.29
N LYS A 116 -12.87 -0.13 19.98
CA LYS A 116 -13.16 0.96 20.92
C LYS A 116 -14.63 0.97 21.34
N ARG A 117 -15.54 0.80 20.37
CA ARG A 117 -16.99 0.82 20.59
C ARG A 117 -17.43 -0.34 21.47
N ASP A 118 -17.06 -1.56 21.10
CA ASP A 118 -17.54 -2.78 21.75
C ASP A 118 -17.03 -2.93 23.20
N PHE A 119 -15.80 -2.46 23.46
CA PHE A 119 -15.12 -2.65 24.75
C PHE A 119 -14.96 -1.34 25.55
N LYS A 120 -15.65 -0.27 25.11
CA LYS A 120 -15.56 1.10 25.66
C LYS A 120 -14.11 1.51 25.95
N PHE A 121 -13.22 1.23 24.99
CA PHE A 121 -11.79 1.29 25.21
C PHE A 121 -11.29 2.74 25.16
N VAL A 122 -10.86 3.25 26.32
CA VAL A 122 -10.27 4.59 26.43
C VAL A 122 -8.76 4.47 26.63
N LEU A 123 -7.99 4.88 25.63
CA LEU A 123 -6.55 5.03 25.78
C LEU A 123 -6.19 6.39 26.37
N PRO A 124 -5.18 6.47 27.26
CA PRO A 124 -4.61 7.75 27.66
C PRO A 124 -4.07 8.46 26.41
N THR A 125 -4.46 9.72 26.25
CA THR A 125 -4.13 10.61 25.13
C THR A 125 -2.63 10.94 25.10
N LYS A 126 -1.78 10.01 24.66
CA LYS A 126 -0.45 10.36 24.15
C LYS A 126 -0.56 10.54 22.64
N LYS A 127 -0.36 11.77 22.17
CA LYS A 127 -0.34 12.09 20.73
C LYS A 127 0.58 11.11 20.00
N SER A 128 0.06 10.50 18.94
CA SER A 128 0.89 9.73 18.01
C SER A 128 1.44 10.64 16.92
N ASP A 129 2.51 10.18 16.30
CA ASP A 129 3.14 10.66 15.07
C ASP A 129 2.23 10.56 13.83
N SER A 130 1.23 9.67 13.82
CA SER A 130 0.31 9.47 12.70
C SER A 130 -1.00 8.79 13.13
N TYR A 131 -2.08 8.97 12.36
CA TYR A 131 -3.36 8.30 12.57
C TYR A 131 -3.23 6.77 12.55
N THR A 132 -2.51 6.23 11.56
CA THR A 132 -2.21 4.78 11.47
C THR A 132 -1.59 4.24 12.77
N SER A 133 -0.69 5.01 13.38
CA SER A 133 -0.04 4.60 14.63
C SER A 133 -0.96 4.71 15.83
N GLU A 134 -1.90 5.65 15.81
CA GLU A 134 -2.95 5.73 16.82
C GLU A 134 -3.88 4.52 16.76
N TYR A 135 -4.37 4.17 15.57
CA TYR A 135 -5.21 2.98 15.37
C TYR A 135 -4.46 1.70 15.78
N TRP A 136 -3.19 1.59 15.43
CA TRP A 136 -2.36 0.46 15.83
C TRP A 136 -2.16 0.36 17.35
N LYS A 137 -1.93 1.49 18.04
CA LYS A 137 -1.80 1.51 19.51
C LYS A 137 -3.04 0.98 20.22
N VAL A 138 -4.23 1.29 19.70
CA VAL A 138 -5.51 0.76 20.21
C VAL A 138 -5.53 -0.76 20.11
N LEU A 139 -5.28 -1.28 18.92
CA LEU A 139 -5.31 -2.72 18.65
C LEU A 139 -4.25 -3.46 19.45
N LYS A 140 -3.03 -2.90 19.54
CA LYS A 140 -1.96 -3.43 20.40
C LYS A 140 -2.37 -3.51 21.86
N SER A 141 -3.03 -2.47 22.35
CA SER A 141 -3.43 -2.42 23.75
C SER A 141 -4.58 -3.38 24.05
N PHE A 142 -5.41 -3.69 23.06
CA PHE A 142 -6.52 -4.65 23.16
C PHE A 142 -6.05 -6.11 23.11
N ALA A 143 -5.19 -6.47 22.14
CA ALA A 143 -4.72 -7.84 21.92
C ALA A 143 -3.42 -8.20 22.65
N ASP A 144 -2.81 -7.23 23.33
CA ASP A 144 -1.62 -7.38 24.18
C ASP A 144 -0.49 -8.17 23.50
N LEU A 145 0.14 -9.14 24.16
CA LEU A 145 1.30 -9.87 23.62
C LEU A 145 0.99 -10.66 22.33
N LYS A 146 -0.26 -11.08 22.11
CA LYS A 146 -0.63 -11.88 20.93
C LYS A 146 -0.39 -11.13 19.63
N ILE A 147 -0.53 -9.80 19.65
CA ILE A 147 -0.38 -8.96 18.46
C ILE A 147 1.06 -8.83 17.96
N ASN A 148 2.05 -9.21 18.78
CA ASN A 148 3.47 -9.07 18.43
C ASN A 148 3.85 -9.91 17.20
N SER A 149 3.12 -11.00 16.92
CA SER A 149 3.30 -11.80 15.70
C SER A 149 2.94 -11.03 14.43
N VAL A 150 2.09 -10.00 14.52
CA VAL A 150 1.62 -9.18 13.40
C VAL A 150 2.47 -7.92 13.20
N GLU A 151 3.22 -7.49 14.22
CA GLU A 151 4.11 -6.32 14.17
C GLU A 151 5.12 -6.39 13.02
N LYS A 152 5.59 -7.59 12.70
CA LYS A 152 6.53 -7.86 11.61
C LYS A 152 5.98 -7.47 10.23
N TYR A 153 4.66 -7.42 10.07
CA TYR A 153 4.00 -6.94 8.85
C TYR A 153 3.66 -5.45 8.93
N PHE A 154 3.22 -4.97 10.10
CA PHE A 154 2.88 -3.57 10.32
C PHE A 154 4.08 -2.64 10.08
N THR A 155 5.24 -2.97 10.66
CA THR A 155 6.41 -2.09 10.67
C THR A 155 6.91 -1.78 9.25
N PRO A 156 7.08 -2.79 8.36
CA PRO A 156 7.44 -2.53 6.97
C PRO A 156 6.37 -1.76 6.19
N ILE A 157 5.07 -2.00 6.40
CA ILE A 157 4.01 -1.22 5.72
C ILE A 157 4.11 0.24 6.14
N LYS A 158 4.22 0.50 7.46
CA LYS A 158 4.34 1.84 8.01
C LYS A 158 5.59 2.56 7.51
N SER A 159 6.76 1.91 7.49
CA SER A 159 7.98 2.56 6.99
C SER A 159 7.89 2.91 5.50
N GLN A 160 7.22 2.06 4.72
CA GLN A 160 6.99 2.30 3.29
C GLN A 160 5.93 3.38 3.03
N MET A 161 5.10 3.80 4.00
CA MET A 161 4.18 4.94 3.82
C MET A 161 4.92 6.25 3.51
N VAL A 162 6.22 6.35 3.81
CA VAL A 162 7.07 7.47 3.36
C VAL A 162 7.04 7.64 1.85
N LEU A 163 6.94 6.52 1.10
CA LEU A 163 6.83 6.54 -0.36
C LEU A 163 5.58 7.27 -0.83
N ARG A 164 4.44 7.11 -0.13
CA ARG A 164 3.21 7.84 -0.43
C ARG A 164 3.45 9.35 -0.37
N ASN A 165 4.19 9.82 0.63
CA ASN A 165 4.48 11.25 0.78
C ASN A 165 5.40 11.76 -0.33
N ILE A 166 6.39 10.97 -0.74
CA ILE A 166 7.27 11.29 -1.87
C ILE A 166 6.46 11.47 -3.16
N ILE A 167 5.55 10.53 -3.43
CA ILE A 167 4.71 10.53 -4.63
C ILE A 167 3.71 11.70 -4.59
N ILE A 168 2.93 11.84 -3.52
CA ILE A 168 1.80 12.80 -3.48
C ILE A 168 2.29 14.23 -3.25
N HIS A 169 3.27 14.44 -2.38
CA HIS A 169 3.58 15.77 -1.84
C HIS A 169 4.91 16.33 -2.32
N GLN A 170 5.78 15.52 -2.91
CA GLN A 170 7.15 15.91 -3.24
C GLN A 170 7.52 15.67 -4.70
N ASN A 171 6.53 15.42 -5.57
CA ASN A 171 6.72 15.20 -7.00
C ASN A 171 7.85 14.19 -7.30
N ASN A 172 7.83 13.06 -6.58
CA ASN A 172 8.84 11.99 -6.68
C ASN A 172 10.27 12.38 -6.22
N VAL A 173 10.44 13.47 -5.47
CA VAL A 173 11.74 13.87 -4.92
C VAL A 173 11.81 13.57 -3.42
N ALA A 174 12.65 12.62 -3.04
CA ALA A 174 12.85 12.23 -1.64
C ALA A 174 13.96 13.06 -0.97
N THR A 175 13.77 13.38 0.31
CA THR A 175 14.88 13.87 1.15
C THR A 175 15.85 12.74 1.47
N LYS A 176 17.06 13.08 1.92
CA LYS A 176 18.09 12.11 2.32
C LYS A 176 17.61 11.11 3.38
N GLU A 177 16.80 11.56 4.34
CA GLU A 177 16.25 10.69 5.39
C GLU A 177 15.21 9.71 4.84
N GLN A 178 14.32 10.21 3.97
CA GLN A 178 13.31 9.38 3.31
C GLN A 178 13.98 8.35 2.39
N TYR A 179 14.95 8.77 1.58
CA TYR A 179 15.74 7.88 0.73
C TYR A 179 16.42 6.77 1.54
N LYS A 180 17.12 7.11 2.63
CA LYS A 180 17.74 6.11 3.52
C LYS A 180 16.75 5.08 4.04
N THR A 181 15.49 5.46 4.24
CA THR A 181 14.42 4.58 4.74
C THR A 181 13.95 3.57 3.69
N ILE A 182 13.90 3.95 2.40
CA ILE A 182 13.22 3.14 1.37
C ILE A 182 14.11 2.69 0.19
N HIS A 183 15.32 3.20 0.00
CA HIS A 183 16.18 2.88 -1.15
C HIS A 183 16.55 1.39 -1.28
N LYS A 184 16.49 0.62 -0.18
CA LYS A 184 16.78 -0.83 -0.18
C LYS A 184 15.55 -1.69 -0.46
N VAL A 185 14.39 -1.08 -0.65
CA VAL A 185 13.16 -1.81 -0.92
C VAL A 185 13.20 -2.28 -2.38
N PRO A 186 13.04 -3.60 -2.64
CA PRO A 186 13.03 -4.12 -4.00
C PRO A 186 11.96 -3.47 -4.87
N GLY A 187 12.28 -3.23 -6.13
CA GLY A 187 11.37 -2.64 -7.11
C GLY A 187 11.26 -1.11 -7.06
N LEU A 188 12.08 -0.41 -6.28
CA LEU A 188 12.18 1.05 -6.33
C LEU A 188 13.53 1.46 -6.93
N THR A 189 13.51 2.33 -7.93
CA THR A 189 14.72 2.88 -8.55
C THR A 189 14.82 4.38 -8.29
N PHE A 190 15.99 4.81 -7.82
CA PHE A 190 16.27 6.22 -7.57
C PHE A 190 17.47 6.69 -8.38
N ASN A 191 17.39 7.93 -8.88
CA ASN A 191 18.52 8.67 -9.42
C ASN A 191 18.93 9.77 -8.42
N GLU A 192 20.23 9.93 -8.19
CA GLU A 192 20.78 11.01 -7.37
C GLU A 192 21.29 12.13 -8.28
N PHE A 193 20.82 13.35 -8.03
CA PHE A 193 21.24 14.55 -8.75
C PHE A 193 21.22 15.76 -7.81
N GLU A 194 22.32 16.51 -7.73
CA GLU A 194 22.44 17.72 -6.90
C GLU A 194 21.91 17.56 -5.45
N GLU A 195 22.32 16.46 -4.79
CA GLU A 195 21.88 16.09 -3.42
C GLU A 195 20.38 15.78 -3.26
N GLN A 196 19.66 15.61 -4.36
CA GLN A 196 18.25 15.19 -4.40
C GLN A 196 18.12 13.75 -4.90
N TYR A 197 17.14 13.03 -4.36
CA TYR A 197 16.91 11.62 -4.65
C TYR A 197 15.58 11.46 -5.41
N TYR A 198 15.66 11.35 -6.73
CA TYR A 198 14.51 11.24 -7.63
C TYR A 198 14.07 9.80 -7.73
N LEU A 199 12.83 9.50 -7.35
CA LEU A 199 12.19 8.22 -7.63
C LEU A 199 11.82 8.17 -9.11
N VAL A 200 12.52 7.34 -9.89
CA VAL A 200 12.38 7.31 -11.35
C VAL A 200 11.62 6.11 -11.87
N ASN A 201 11.53 5.05 -11.08
CA ASN A 201 10.76 3.87 -11.45
C ASN A 201 10.24 3.13 -10.23
N ILE A 202 9.03 2.59 -10.37
CA ILE A 202 8.37 1.71 -9.41
C ILE A 202 7.94 0.46 -10.17
N GLU A 203 8.62 -0.64 -9.89
CA GLU A 203 8.34 -1.93 -10.52
C GLU A 203 7.11 -2.60 -9.89
N ASN A 204 6.41 -3.39 -10.70
CA ASN A 204 5.24 -4.16 -10.27
C ASN A 204 5.54 -5.08 -9.07
N ILE A 205 6.77 -5.60 -8.95
CA ILE A 205 7.17 -6.44 -7.82
C ILE A 205 7.04 -5.74 -6.47
N PHE A 206 7.26 -4.42 -6.42
CA PHE A 206 7.06 -3.65 -5.19
C PHE A 206 5.57 -3.61 -4.82
N ILE A 207 4.72 -3.34 -5.81
CA ILE A 207 3.26 -3.24 -5.64
C ILE A 207 2.68 -4.58 -5.17
N ASP A 208 3.04 -5.66 -5.85
CA ASP A 208 2.63 -7.02 -5.50
C ASP A 208 3.03 -7.38 -4.05
N GLN A 209 4.28 -7.04 -3.66
CA GLN A 209 4.76 -7.27 -2.30
C GLN A 209 4.03 -6.42 -1.25
N LEU A 210 3.73 -5.15 -1.56
CA LEU A 210 3.00 -4.26 -0.66
C LEU A 210 1.59 -4.78 -0.42
N VAL A 211 0.84 -5.08 -1.50
CA VAL A 211 -0.54 -5.57 -1.43
C VAL A 211 -0.59 -6.92 -0.72
N GLY A 212 0.30 -7.86 -1.05
CA GLY A 212 0.37 -9.15 -0.38
C GLY A 212 0.72 -9.03 1.11
N ARG A 213 1.56 -8.07 1.49
CA ARG A 213 1.87 -7.82 2.91
C ARG A 213 0.68 -7.23 3.65
N ILE A 214 -0.07 -6.32 3.04
CA ILE A 214 -1.30 -5.74 3.60
C ILE A 214 -2.34 -6.84 3.85
N GLU A 215 -2.49 -7.75 2.88
CA GLU A 215 -3.40 -8.89 2.99
C GLU A 215 -3.06 -9.79 4.18
N ILE A 216 -1.80 -10.24 4.26
CA ILE A 216 -1.35 -11.10 5.36
C ILE A 216 -1.50 -10.38 6.70
N PHE A 217 -1.17 -9.09 6.75
CA PHE A 217 -1.35 -8.27 7.94
C PHE A 217 -2.79 -8.31 8.44
N PHE A 218 -3.77 -8.04 7.57
CA PHE A 218 -5.17 -7.98 7.98
C PHE A 218 -5.74 -9.34 8.35
N ARG A 219 -5.39 -10.38 7.59
CA ARG A 219 -5.81 -11.76 7.88
C ARG A 219 -5.38 -12.19 9.28
N GLU A 220 -4.10 -11.97 9.62
CA GLU A 220 -3.56 -12.31 10.93
C GLU A 220 -4.14 -11.42 12.04
N LEU A 221 -4.27 -10.11 11.78
CA LEU A 221 -4.86 -9.17 12.72
C LEU A 221 -6.30 -9.57 13.08
N LEU A 222 -7.15 -9.80 12.08
CA LEU A 222 -8.56 -10.13 12.29
C LEU A 222 -8.71 -11.46 13.03
N ASN A 223 -7.87 -12.46 12.74
CA ASN A 223 -7.84 -13.70 13.50
C ASN A 223 -7.54 -13.46 14.99
N ILE A 224 -6.51 -12.65 15.29
CA ILE A 224 -6.15 -12.30 16.67
C ILE A 224 -7.28 -11.55 17.38
N ILE A 225 -7.90 -10.56 16.71
CA ILE A 225 -9.00 -9.80 17.29
C ILE A 225 -10.21 -10.69 17.56
N LYS A 226 -10.54 -11.62 16.65
CA LYS A 226 -11.62 -12.61 16.84
C LYS A 226 -11.33 -13.52 18.05
N LEU A 227 -10.11 -14.04 18.18
CA LEU A 227 -9.71 -14.88 19.30
C LEU A 227 -9.76 -14.13 20.63
N GLU A 228 -9.23 -12.91 20.68
CA GLU A 228 -9.22 -12.08 21.88
C GLU A 228 -10.64 -11.67 22.30
N THR A 229 -11.51 -11.36 21.33
CA THR A 229 -12.93 -11.07 21.58
C THR A 229 -13.63 -12.28 22.20
N ASN A 230 -13.43 -13.47 21.64
CA ASN A 230 -13.97 -14.73 22.18
C ASN A 230 -13.52 -15.00 23.62
N GLU A 231 -12.23 -14.84 23.91
CA GLU A 231 -11.69 -15.08 25.25
C GLU A 231 -12.27 -14.12 26.28
N ARG A 232 -12.40 -12.84 25.93
CA ARG A 232 -13.01 -11.83 26.80
C ARG A 232 -14.48 -12.13 27.08
N LEU A 233 -15.24 -12.58 26.08
CA LEU A 233 -16.64 -12.96 26.27
C LEU A 233 -16.79 -14.19 27.18
N ARG A 234 -15.92 -15.20 27.02
CA ARG A 234 -15.90 -16.38 27.90
C ARG A 234 -15.56 -16.06 29.36
N ASN A 235 -14.77 -15.02 29.61
CA ASN A 235 -14.39 -14.62 30.97
C ASN A 235 -15.45 -13.73 31.65
N VAL A 236 -16.51 -13.37 30.94
CA VAL A 236 -17.58 -12.47 31.41
C VAL A 236 -18.91 -13.20 31.60
N ILE A 237 -19.16 -14.27 30.84
CA ILE A 237 -20.31 -15.20 30.99
C ILE A 237 -19.95 -16.31 31.96
#